data_AF-A0A5B7I4K8-F1
#
_entry.id   AF-A0A5B7I4K8-F1
#
_cell.length_a   1.000
_cell.length_b   1.000
_cell.length_c   1.000
_cell.angle_alpha   90.00
_cell.angle_beta   90.00
_cell.angle_gamma   90.00
#
_symmetry.space_group_name_H-M   'P 1'
#
loop_
_entity.id
_entity.type
_entity.pdbx_description
1 polymer ?
#
loop_
_entity_poly.entity_id
_entity_poly.type
_entity_poly.pdbx_seq_one_letter_code
_entity_poly.pdbx_strand_id
1 'polypeptide(L)'
;MAALYHHIFQAMLQLACDPDQVTRQLFFTLTHQTIHWFTNNRKFENPDTAVLLESIMEGIVTANNPALRDVSAQCLAEFVIWSRKQSPEKNQASLNLKSILKRIFSFCKHPSAFKRLGKFLMFHVYAVLV
;
A
#
# COMPACT_ATOMS: atom_id res chain seq x y z
N MET A 1 5.52 -1.92 -18.60
CA MET A 1 5.11 -2.98 -17.66
C MET A 1 4.14 -2.48 -16.59
N ALA A 2 4.17 -1.20 -16.21
CA ALA A 2 3.25 -0.56 -15.26
C ALA A 2 1.76 -0.98 -15.38
N ALA A 3 1.15 -0.95 -16.57
CA ALA A 3 -0.25 -1.33 -16.75
C ALA A 3 -0.53 -2.82 -16.46
N LEU A 4 0.44 -3.70 -16.75
CA LEU A 4 0.35 -5.13 -16.44
C LEU A 4 0.49 -5.33 -14.92
N TYR A 5 1.45 -4.65 -14.28
CA TYR A 5 1.63 -4.72 -12.84
C TYR A 5 0.40 -4.23 -12.07
N HIS A 6 -0.27 -3.18 -12.56
CA HIS A 6 -1.51 -2.71 -11.96
C HIS A 6 -2.58 -3.80 -11.90
N HIS A 7 -2.82 -4.50 -13.01
CA HIS A 7 -3.78 -5.62 -13.06
C HIS A 7 -3.37 -6.79 -12.14
N ILE A 8 -2.07 -7.12 -12.12
CA ILE A 8 -1.55 -8.20 -11.27
C ILE A 8 -1.71 -7.85 -9.79
N PHE A 9 -1.33 -6.65 -9.37
CA PHE A 9 -1.45 -6.22 -7.98
C PHE A 9 -2.91 -6.13 -7.52
N GLN A 10 -3.80 -5.65 -8.38
CA GLN A 10 -5.24 -5.68 -8.11
C GLN A 10 -5.73 -7.12 -7.90
N ALA A 11 -5.37 -8.05 -8.78
CA ALA A 11 -5.75 -9.46 -8.64
C ALA A 11 -5.17 -10.10 -7.36
N MET A 12 -3.91 -9.81 -7.03
CA MET A 12 -3.28 -10.28 -5.80
C MET A 12 -3.99 -9.79 -4.54
N LEU A 13 -4.37 -8.51 -4.51
CA LEU A 13 -5.11 -7.93 -3.37
C LEU A 13 -6.50 -8.55 -3.23
N GLN A 14 -7.21 -8.83 -4.33
CA GLN A 14 -8.50 -9.53 -4.29
C GLN A 14 -8.34 -10.95 -3.74
N LEU A 15 -7.33 -11.70 -4.20
CA LEU A 15 -7.06 -13.06 -3.72
C LEU A 15 -6.57 -13.10 -2.27
N ALA A 16 -5.87 -12.06 -1.82
CA ALA A 16 -5.51 -11.88 -0.42
C ALA A 16 -6.73 -11.59 0.49
N CYS A 17 -7.92 -11.43 -0.08
CA CYS A 17 -9.18 -11.23 0.63
C CYS A 17 -10.20 -12.35 0.38
N ASP A 18 -9.76 -13.45 -0.24
CA ASP A 18 -10.63 -14.55 -0.61
C ASP A 18 -11.31 -15.16 0.63
N PRO A 19 -12.59 -15.58 0.54
CA PRO A 19 -13.24 -16.32 1.62
C PRO A 19 -12.47 -17.59 2.01
N ASP A 20 -11.83 -18.27 1.04
CA ASP A 20 -10.99 -19.44 1.30
C ASP A 20 -9.74 -19.06 2.11
N GLN A 21 -9.54 -19.76 3.23
CA GLN A 21 -8.46 -19.47 4.16
C GLN A 21 -7.07 -19.75 3.56
N VAL A 22 -6.94 -20.82 2.77
CA VAL A 22 -5.65 -21.22 2.19
C VAL A 22 -5.20 -20.20 1.15
N THR A 23 -6.11 -19.83 0.26
CA THR A 23 -5.90 -18.81 -0.78
C THR A 23 -5.55 -17.47 -0.14
N ARG A 24 -6.35 -17.03 0.84
CA ARG A 24 -6.09 -15.79 1.58
C ARG A 24 -4.69 -15.76 2.21
N GLN A 25 -4.30 -16.79 2.95
CA GLN A 25 -3.01 -16.82 3.64
C GLN A 25 -1.82 -16.82 2.66
N LEU A 26 -1.94 -17.56 1.56
CA LEU A 26 -0.91 -17.63 0.52
C LEU A 26 -0.70 -16.25 -0.12
N PHE A 27 -1.77 -15.64 -0.62
CA PHE A 27 -1.70 -14.36 -1.33
C PHE A 27 -1.40 -13.18 -0.41
N PHE A 28 -1.85 -13.22 0.85
CA PHE A 28 -1.47 -12.22 1.84
C PHE A 28 0.05 -12.21 2.07
N THR A 29 0.63 -13.40 2.28
CA THR A 29 2.08 -13.56 2.47
C THR A 29 2.86 -13.13 1.23
N LEU A 30 2.41 -13.53 0.05
CA LEU A 30 3.02 -13.15 -1.23
C LEU A 30 2.96 -11.63 -1.45
N THR A 31 1.84 -10.99 -1.09
CA THR A 31 1.68 -9.53 -1.22
C THR A 31 2.67 -8.80 -0.31
N HIS A 32 2.84 -9.24 0.94
CA HIS A 32 3.86 -8.70 1.84
C HIS A 32 5.28 -8.85 1.29
N GLN A 33 5.64 -10.04 0.82
CA GLN A 33 6.97 -10.27 0.21
C GLN A 33 7.21 -9.40 -1.02
N THR A 34 6.17 -9.21 -1.83
CA THR A 34 6.20 -8.32 -3.00
C THR A 34 6.43 -6.88 -2.58
N ILE A 35 5.71 -6.40 -1.56
CA ILE A 35 5.94 -5.07 -0.96
C ILE A 35 7.39 -4.92 -0.53
N HIS A 36 7.94 -5.86 0.24
CA HIS A 36 9.32 -5.80 0.71
C HIS A 36 10.34 -5.73 -0.43
N TRP A 37 10.08 -6.46 -1.52
CA TRP A 37 10.94 -6.45 -2.71
C TRP A 37 10.90 -5.09 -3.42
N PHE A 38 9.70 -4.55 -3.66
CA PHE A 38 9.53 -3.28 -4.35
C PHE A 38 9.97 -2.07 -3.52
N THR A 39 9.91 -2.14 -2.20
CA THR A 39 10.45 -1.09 -1.31
C THR A 39 11.97 -1.16 -1.15
N ASN A 40 12.60 -2.31 -1.44
CA ASN A 40 14.07 -2.49 -1.38
C ASN A 40 14.79 -1.87 -2.58
N ASN A 41 14.04 -1.40 -3.57
CA ASN A 41 14.59 -0.93 -4.82
C ASN A 41 15.33 0.40 -4.59
N ARG A 42 16.64 0.40 -4.80
CA ARG A 42 17.54 1.55 -4.56
C ARG A 42 17.31 2.74 -5.52
N LYS A 43 16.41 2.58 -6.49
CA LYS A 43 16.04 3.64 -7.43
C LYS A 43 14.92 4.48 -6.82
N PHE A 44 15.26 5.72 -6.48
CA PHE A 44 14.27 6.74 -6.12
C PHE A 44 13.22 6.85 -7.24
N GLU A 45 11.94 6.83 -6.87
CA GLU A 45 10.79 6.93 -7.80
C GLU A 45 10.74 5.85 -8.90
N ASN A 46 10.92 4.58 -8.56
CA ASN A 46 10.61 3.51 -9.52
C ASN A 46 9.10 3.55 -9.87
N PRO A 47 8.73 3.66 -11.17
CA PRO A 47 7.32 3.67 -11.60
C PRO A 47 6.56 2.41 -11.15
N ASP A 48 7.23 1.26 -11.05
CA ASP A 48 6.56 0.02 -10.65
C ASP A 48 6.16 0.06 -9.15
N THR A 49 6.99 0.65 -8.29
CA THR A 49 6.68 0.87 -6.87
C THR A 49 5.55 1.91 -6.71
N ALA A 50 5.49 2.90 -7.61
CA ALA A 50 4.40 3.87 -7.63
C ALA A 50 3.06 3.25 -8.03
N VAL A 51 3.07 2.28 -8.94
CA VAL A 51 1.88 1.50 -9.33
C VAL A 51 1.42 0.60 -8.18
N LEU A 52 2.34 -0.06 -7.48
CA LEU A 52 2.00 -0.87 -6.30
C LEU A 52 1.27 -0.04 -5.23
N LEU A 53 1.79 1.15 -4.92
CA LEU A 53 1.13 2.07 -3.99
C LEU A 53 -0.25 2.51 -4.50
N GLU A 54 -0.41 2.70 -5.81
CA GLU A 54 -1.70 3.07 -6.40
C GLU A 54 -2.74 1.97 -6.22
N SER A 55 -2.38 0.74 -6.55
CA SER A 55 -3.28 -0.41 -6.43
C SER A 55 -3.74 -0.63 -4.99
N ILE A 56 -2.82 -0.50 -4.02
CA ILE A 56 -3.16 -0.57 -2.58
C ILE A 56 -4.13 0.56 -2.19
N MET A 57 -3.88 1.79 -2.66
CA MET A 57 -4.75 2.93 -2.36
C MET A 57 -6.14 2.79 -3.00
N GLU A 58 -6.25 2.23 -4.20
CA GLU A 58 -7.52 1.91 -4.84
C GLU A 58 -8.30 0.85 -4.06
N GLY A 59 -7.62 -0.18 -3.54
CA GLY A 59 -8.22 -1.21 -2.69
C GLY A 59 -8.87 -0.63 -1.43
N ILE A 60 -8.24 0.36 -0.80
CA ILE A 60 -8.77 1.08 0.38
C ILE A 60 -10.05 1.87 0.06
N VAL A 61 -10.12 2.46 -1.14
CA VAL A 61 -11.21 3.35 -1.55
C VAL A 61 -12.43 2.56 -2.04
N THR A 62 -12.29 1.25 -2.25
CA THR A 62 -13.35 0.40 -2.77
C THR A 62 -14.56 0.37 -1.83
N ALA A 63 -15.73 0.77 -2.34
CA ALA A 63 -16.96 0.85 -1.55
C ALA A 63 -17.57 -0.52 -1.21
N ASN A 64 -17.35 -1.51 -2.09
CA ASN A 64 -18.14 -2.73 -2.13
C ASN A 64 -17.52 -3.92 -1.36
N ASN A 65 -16.23 -3.87 -1.02
CA ASN A 65 -15.54 -4.99 -0.39
C ASN A 65 -14.83 -4.53 0.90
N PRO A 66 -15.43 -4.74 2.09
CA PRO A 66 -14.81 -4.36 3.35
C PRO A 66 -13.52 -5.13 3.65
N ALA A 67 -13.47 -6.43 3.33
CA ALA A 67 -12.27 -7.26 3.53
C ALA A 67 -11.08 -6.75 2.71
N LEU A 68 -11.33 -6.32 1.46
CA LEU A 68 -10.33 -5.68 0.62
C LEU A 68 -9.75 -4.42 1.24
N ARG A 69 -10.58 -3.60 1.88
CA ARG A 69 -10.11 -2.39 2.55
C ARG A 69 -9.19 -2.73 3.73
N ASP A 70 -9.56 -3.72 4.52
CA ASP A 70 -8.78 -4.11 5.71
C ASP A 70 -7.42 -4.70 5.31
N VAL A 71 -7.38 -5.58 4.32
CA VAL A 71 -6.12 -6.15 3.81
C VAL A 71 -5.27 -5.07 3.13
N SER A 72 -5.88 -4.19 2.32
CA SER A 72 -5.16 -3.09 1.69
C SER A 72 -4.60 -2.10 2.73
N ALA A 73 -5.29 -1.91 3.86
CA ALA A 73 -4.79 -1.11 4.97
C ALA A 73 -3.55 -1.71 5.63
N GLN A 74 -3.56 -3.03 5.86
CA GLN A 74 -2.41 -3.75 6.38
C GLN A 74 -1.23 -3.68 5.40
N CYS A 75 -1.48 -3.86 4.11
CA CYS A 75 -0.48 -3.73 3.06
C CYS A 75 0.13 -2.33 2.99
N LEU A 76 -0.68 -1.28 3.16
CA LEU A 76 -0.19 0.10 3.19
C LEU A 76 0.71 0.36 4.40
N ALA A 77 0.34 -0.15 5.58
CA ALA A 77 1.16 -0.04 6.78
C ALA A 77 2.51 -0.74 6.57
N GLU A 78 2.49 -1.96 6.05
CA GLU A 78 3.70 -2.71 5.74
C GLU A 78 4.61 -1.97 4.75
N PHE A 79 4.02 -1.39 3.69
CA PHE A 79 4.75 -0.60 2.71
C PHE A 79 5.48 0.58 3.35
N VAL A 80 4.84 1.30 4.26
CA VAL A 80 5.44 2.43 4.97
C VAL A 80 6.57 1.97 5.92
N ILE A 81 6.35 0.89 6.68
CA ILE A 81 7.36 0.31 7.58
C ILE A 81 8.63 -0.05 6.78
N TRP A 82 8.46 -0.78 5.69
CA TRP A 82 9.59 -1.29 4.91
C TRP A 82 10.26 -0.23 4.05
N SER A 83 9.51 0.73 3.52
CA SER A 83 10.09 1.91 2.88
C SER A 83 11.00 2.68 3.83
N ARG A 84 10.63 2.81 5.12
CA ARG A 84 11.51 3.39 6.15
C ARG A 84 12.72 2.51 6.43
N LYS A 85 12.52 1.21 6.64
CA LYS A 85 13.60 0.26 7.00
C LYS A 85 14.66 0.10 5.92
N GLN A 86 14.28 0.15 4.64
CA GLN A 86 15.17 -0.13 3.50
C GLN A 86 15.81 1.12 2.91
N SER A 87 15.53 2.31 3.44
CA SER A 87 16.17 3.54 2.99
C SER A 87 17.59 3.67 3.59
N PRO A 88 18.66 3.64 2.78
CA PRO A 88 20.04 3.57 3.28
C PRO A 88 20.51 4.87 3.95
N GLU A 89 19.98 6.03 3.53
CA GLU A 89 20.28 7.33 4.13
C GLU A 89 19.05 7.93 4.82
N LYS A 90 19.24 8.48 6.03
CA LYS A 90 18.17 9.18 6.78
C LYS A 90 17.50 10.28 5.96
N ASN A 91 18.26 10.98 5.10
CA ASN A 91 17.72 12.03 4.23
C ASN A 91 16.81 11.46 3.13
N GLN A 92 17.23 10.41 2.42
CA GLN A 92 16.43 9.76 1.38
C GLN A 92 15.17 9.08 1.95
N ALA A 93 15.28 8.46 3.13
CA ALA A 93 14.15 7.90 3.87
C ALA A 93 13.06 8.96 4.12
N SER A 94 13.50 10.13 4.57
CA SER A 94 12.59 11.24 4.87
C SER A 94 11.93 11.81 3.60
N LEU A 95 12.61 11.80 2.46
CA LEU A 95 12.08 12.30 1.19
C LEU A 95 11.05 11.35 0.59
N ASN A 96 11.36 10.05 0.54
CA ASN A 96 10.43 9.01 0.10
C ASN A 96 9.19 8.96 0.98
N LEU A 97 9.36 8.98 2.30
CA LEU A 97 8.22 8.97 3.22
C LEU A 97 7.37 10.24 3.06
N LYS A 98 7.99 11.41 2.87
CA LYS A 98 7.25 12.67 2.61
C LYS A 98 6.46 12.61 1.31
N SER A 99 7.00 12.05 0.23
CA SER A 99 6.26 11.93 -1.04
C SER A 99 5.09 10.95 -0.94
N ILE A 100 5.31 9.79 -0.29
CA ILE A 100 4.26 8.80 0.01
C ILE A 100 3.16 9.44 0.87
N LEU A 101 3.53 10.10 1.97
CA LEU A 101 2.56 10.77 2.85
C LEU A 101 1.80 11.87 2.11
N LYS A 102 2.46 12.70 1.30
CA LYS A 102 1.78 13.73 0.49
C LYS A 102 0.74 13.11 -0.46
N ARG A 103 1.05 11.98 -1.09
CA ARG A 103 0.13 11.26 -1.96
C ARG A 103 -1.06 10.69 -1.18
N ILE A 104 -0.81 10.09 -0.01
CA ILE A 104 -1.87 9.65 0.92
C ILE A 104 -2.76 10.83 1.35
N PHE A 105 -2.17 11.95 1.78
CA PHE A 105 -2.90 13.15 2.17
C PHE A 105 -3.70 13.74 1.01
N SER A 106 -3.18 13.73 -0.21
CA SER A 106 -3.90 14.16 -1.41
C SER A 106 -5.13 13.29 -1.66
N PHE A 107 -4.98 11.96 -1.53
CA PHE A 107 -6.11 11.03 -1.62
C PHE A 107 -7.15 11.25 -0.52
N CYS A 108 -6.73 11.47 0.74
CA CYS A 108 -7.64 11.75 1.87
C CYS A 108 -8.40 13.07 1.73
N LYS A 109 -7.88 14.04 0.97
CA LYS A 109 -8.53 15.34 0.71
C LYS A 109 -9.59 15.27 -0.39
N HIS A 110 -9.73 14.14 -1.09
CA HIS A 110 -10.68 14.02 -2.17
C HIS A 110 -12.13 14.04 -1.65
N PRO A 111 -13.07 14.71 -2.34
CA PRO A 111 -14.48 14.86 -1.91
C PRO A 111 -15.29 13.55 -1.77
N SER A 112 -14.71 12.38 -2.08
CA SER A 112 -15.40 11.10 -1.97
C SER A 112 -15.39 10.62 -0.51
N ALA A 113 -16.56 10.26 0.02
CA ALA A 113 -16.72 9.78 1.40
C ALA A 113 -15.85 8.54 1.70
N PHE A 114 -15.66 7.65 0.73
CA PHE A 114 -14.79 6.47 0.85
C PHE A 114 -13.31 6.83 0.84
N LYS A 115 -12.92 7.87 0.10
CA LYS A 115 -11.54 8.41 0.15
C LYS A 115 -11.23 9.11 1.49
N ARG A 116 -12.24 9.66 2.17
CA ARG A 116 -12.10 10.22 3.54
C ARG A 116 -11.92 9.15 4.63
N LEU A 117 -12.41 7.92 4.44
CA LEU A 117 -12.18 6.82 5.40
C LEU A 117 -10.68 6.47 5.54
N GLY A 118 -9.84 6.90 4.59
CA GLY A 118 -8.39 6.90 4.71
C GLY A 118 -7.85 7.64 5.96
N LYS A 119 -8.64 8.52 6.60
CA LYS A 119 -8.27 9.13 7.90
C LYS A 119 -8.03 8.11 9.00
N PHE A 120 -8.82 7.02 9.04
CA PHE A 120 -8.68 5.98 10.06
C PHE A 120 -7.44 5.10 9.80
N LEU A 121 -7.11 4.87 8.52
CA LEU A 121 -5.84 4.26 8.11
C LEU A 121 -4.62 5.09 8.51
N MET A 122 -4.74 6.41 8.43
CA MET A 122 -3.66 7.32 8.83
C MET A 122 -3.33 7.20 10.32
N PHE A 123 -4.33 6.86 11.15
CA PHE A 123 -4.14 6.55 12.57
C PHE A 123 -3.37 5.24 12.76
N HIS A 124 -3.69 4.20 11.98
CA HIS A 124 -2.91 2.94 11.97
C HIS A 124 -1.47 3.15 11.52
N VAL A 125 -1.25 3.92 10.45
CA VAL A 125 0.11 4.24 9.96
C VAL A 125 0.89 5.09 10.97
N TYR A 126 0.23 6.04 11.64
CA TYR A 126 0.87 6.85 12.68
C TYR A 126 1.22 6.02 13.93
N ALA A 127 0.33 5.11 14.36
CA ALA A 127 0.59 4.20 15.47
C ALA A 127 1.78 3.24 15.21
N VAL A 128 2.06 2.95 13.94
CA VAL A 128 3.20 2.14 13.50
C VAL A 128 4.50 2.96 13.38
N LEU A 129 4.40 4.28 13.24
CA LEU A 129 5.54 5.19 13.08
C LEU A 129 6.08 5.71 14.42
N VAL A 130 5.23 5.86 15.45
CA VAL A 130 5.56 6.17 16.86
C VAL A 130 6.14 4.94 17.55
#